data_AF-W1W8K6-F1
#
_entry.id   AF-W1W8K6-F1
#
_cell.length_a   1.000
_cell.length_b   1.000
_cell.length_c   1.000
_cell.angle_alpha   90.00
_cell.angle_beta   90.00
_cell.angle_gamma   90.00
#
_symmetry.space_group_name_H-M   'P 1'
#
loop_
_entity.id
_entity.type
_entity.pdbx_description
1 polymer ?
#
loop_
_entity_poly.entity_id
_entity_poly.type
_entity_poly.pdbx_seq_one_letter_code
_entity_poly.pdbx_strand_id
1 'polypeptide(L)'
;MVWLEIIVVLGAIFFGIRQGGIGIGLCGGLGLPILPLGFGLPMGSPPVDVILIIMTVVVAASALQAAGGMDYLVRLASNFMRRNPKYINIIAPIITWLMTI
;
A
#
# COMPACT_ATOMS: atom_id res chain seq x y z
N MET A 1 7.78 -10.33 -30.72
CA MET A 1 7.55 -10.85 -29.35
C MET A 1 7.47 -9.70 -28.36
N VAL A 2 8.57 -8.99 -28.05
CA VAL A 2 8.60 -7.86 -27.10
C VAL A 2 7.57 -6.74 -27.38
N TRP A 3 7.36 -6.36 -28.64
CA TRP A 3 6.37 -5.32 -28.99
C TRP A 3 4.91 -5.71 -28.66
N LEU A 4 4.56 -7.00 -28.74
CA LEU A 4 3.22 -7.49 -28.38
C LEU A 4 3.05 -7.52 -26.86
N GLU A 5 4.07 -7.93 -26.12
CA GLU A 5 4.09 -7.91 -24.65
C GLU A 5 3.93 -6.47 -24.12
N ILE A 6 4.63 -5.51 -24.72
CA ILE A 6 4.51 -4.08 -24.38
C ILE A 6 3.08 -3.57 -24.62
N ILE A 7 2.44 -3.94 -25.74
CA ILE A 7 1.05 -3.55 -26.02
C ILE A 7 0.09 -4.12 -24.97
N VAL A 8 0.28 -5.36 -24.55
CA VAL A 8 -0.53 -6.00 -23.50
C VAL A 8 -0.33 -5.30 -22.16
N VAL A 9 0.91 -4.99 -21.78
CA VAL A 9 1.21 -4.27 -20.54
C VAL A 9 0.64 -2.86 -20.56
N LEU A 10 0.85 -2.10 -21.64
CA LEU A 10 0.30 -0.74 -21.77
C LEU A 10 -1.23 -0.74 -21.81
N GLY A 11 -1.84 -1.75 -22.45
CA GLY A 11 -3.29 -1.95 -22.44
C GLY A 11 -3.82 -2.21 -21.03
N ALA A 12 -3.18 -3.10 -20.26
CA ALA A 12 -3.55 -3.38 -18.88
C ALA A 12 -3.41 -2.14 -17.97
N ILE A 13 -2.32 -1.37 -18.14
CA ILE A 13 -2.11 -0.10 -17.42
C ILE A 13 -3.18 0.92 -17.78
N PHE A 14 -3.48 1.09 -19.08
CA PHE A 14 -4.49 2.05 -19.55
C PHE A 14 -5.89 1.75 -18.99
N PHE A 15 -6.30 0.48 -19.02
CA PHE A 15 -7.57 0.05 -18.42
C PHE A 15 -7.56 0.16 -16.89
N GLY A 16 -6.44 -0.17 -16.24
CA GLY A 16 -6.27 -0.09 -14.79
C GLY A 16 -6.39 1.35 -14.28
N ILE A 17 -5.67 2.29 -14.90
CA ILE A 17 -5.70 3.72 -14.53
C ILE A 17 -7.11 4.28 -14.67
N ARG A 18 -7.86 3.87 -15.70
CA ARG A 18 -9.24 4.33 -15.92
C ARG A 18 -10.22 3.87 -14.85
N GLN A 19 -10.02 2.69 -14.28
CA GLN A 19 -10.88 2.18 -13.20
C GLN A 19 -10.50 2.77 -11.84
N GLY A 20 -9.23 3.15 -11.64
CA GLY A 20 -8.75 3.76 -10.40
C GLY A 20 -8.81 2.84 -9.18
N GLY A 21 -8.14 3.22 -8.10
CA GLY A 21 -8.16 2.48 -6.82
C GLY A 21 -7.79 1.00 -6.96
N ILE A 22 -8.72 0.11 -6.61
CA ILE A 22 -8.56 -1.36 -6.67
C ILE A 22 -8.40 -1.87 -8.11
N GLY A 23 -8.99 -1.18 -9.10
CA GLY A 23 -8.98 -1.59 -10.51
C GLY A 23 -7.58 -1.62 -11.12
N ILE A 24 -6.66 -0.77 -10.63
CA ILE A 24 -5.24 -0.78 -11.04
C ILE A 24 -4.57 -2.09 -10.60
N GLY A 25 -4.84 -2.53 -9.36
CA GLY A 25 -4.31 -3.78 -8.82
C GLY A 25 -4.86 -5.01 -9.55
N LEU A 26 -6.16 -5.01 -9.87
CA LEU A 26 -6.80 -6.10 -10.62
C LEU A 26 -6.28 -6.20 -12.06
N CYS A 27 -6.15 -5.07 -12.77
CA CYS A 27 -5.59 -5.06 -14.12
C CYS A 27 -4.11 -5.48 -14.15
N GLY A 28 -3.33 -5.08 -13.16
CA GLY A 28 -1.96 -5.56 -12.98
C GLY A 28 -1.92 -7.08 -12.68
N GLY A 29 -2.83 -7.55 -11.83
CA GLY A 29 -3.02 -8.97 -11.51
C GLY A 29 -3.42 -9.82 -12.72
N LEU A 30 -4.23 -9.28 -13.64
CA LEU A 30 -4.59 -9.95 -14.90
C LEU A 30 -3.42 -10.03 -15.89
N GLY A 31 -2.49 -9.08 -15.87
CA GLY A 31 -1.27 -9.15 -16.69
C GLY A 31 -0.37 -10.34 -16.34
N LEU A 32 -0.37 -10.77 -15.07
CA LEU A 32 0.46 -11.86 -14.55
C LEU A 32 0.17 -13.24 -15.17
N PRO A 33 -1.08 -13.67 -15.42
CA PRO A 33 -1.34 -14.90 -16.17
C PRO A 33 -1.31 -14.69 -17.69
N ILE A 34 -1.69 -13.51 -18.20
CA ILE A 34 -1.80 -13.27 -19.64
C ILE A 34 -0.43 -13.33 -20.34
N LEU A 35 0.61 -12.77 -19.73
CA LEU A 35 1.95 -12.74 -20.33
C LEU A 35 2.65 -14.11 -20.33
N PRO A 36 2.68 -14.89 -19.23
CA PRO A 36 3.30 -16.22 -19.20
C PRO A 36 2.49 -17.29 -19.92
N LEU A 37 1.16 -17.31 -19.78
CA LEU A 37 0.31 -18.33 -20.43
C LEU A 37 0.05 -18.03 -21.90
N GLY A 38 -0.01 -16.76 -22.29
CA GLY A 38 -0.27 -16.34 -23.67
C GLY A 38 0.98 -16.24 -24.55
N PHE A 39 2.12 -15.83 -23.97
CA PHE A 39 3.38 -15.62 -24.73
C PHE A 39 4.51 -16.56 -24.31
N GLY A 40 4.27 -17.49 -23.37
CA GLY A 40 5.26 -18.49 -22.96
C GLY A 40 6.42 -17.93 -22.14
N LEU A 41 6.27 -16.74 -21.56
CA LEU A 41 7.29 -16.13 -20.70
C LEU A 41 7.45 -16.93 -19.40
N PRO A 42 8.66 -16.99 -18.82
CA PRO A 42 8.88 -17.66 -17.55
C PRO A 42 8.05 -16.99 -16.45
N MET A 43 7.26 -17.79 -15.72
CA MET A 43 6.54 -17.33 -14.53
C MET A 43 7.55 -16.88 -13.47
N GLY A 44 7.44 -15.63 -13.05
CA GLY A 44 8.14 -15.15 -11.86
C GLY A 44 7.65 -15.87 -10.61
N SER A 45 8.49 -15.88 -9.57
CA SER A 45 8.09 -16.40 -8.26
C SER A 45 6.96 -15.54 -7.66
N PRO A 46 5.91 -16.15 -7.08
CA PRO A 46 4.91 -15.41 -6.33
C PRO A 46 5.55 -14.57 -5.21
N PRO A 47 5.09 -13.34 -4.95
CA PRO A 47 5.72 -12.45 -3.96
C PRO A 47 5.26 -12.80 -2.53
N VAL A 48 5.55 -14.02 -2.09
CA VAL A 48 5.13 -14.56 -0.78
C VAL A 48 5.66 -13.70 0.36
N ASP A 49 6.93 -13.28 0.28
CA ASP A 49 7.55 -12.41 1.30
C ASP A 49 6.80 -11.10 1.48
N VAL A 50 6.35 -10.49 0.38
CA VAL A 50 5.60 -9.24 0.40
C VAL A 50 4.23 -9.43 1.06
N ILE A 51 3.55 -10.54 0.72
CA ILE A 51 2.25 -10.89 1.33
C ILE A 51 2.41 -11.09 2.83
N LEU A 52 3.45 -11.81 3.25
CA LEU A 52 3.75 -12.05 4.66
C LEU A 52 4.06 -10.74 5.41
N ILE A 53 4.86 -9.84 4.84
CA ILE A 53 5.15 -8.53 5.43
C ILE A 53 3.85 -7.73 5.65
N ILE A 54 2.98 -7.66 4.64
CA ILE A 54 1.69 -6.95 4.76
C ILE A 54 0.84 -7.59 5.86
N MET A 55 0.74 -8.91 5.87
CA MET A 55 -0.02 -9.65 6.90
C MET A 55 0.52 -9.37 8.30
N THR A 56 1.83 -9.42 8.50
CA THR A 56 2.46 -9.12 9.79
C THR A 56 2.14 -7.71 10.25
N VAL A 57 2.27 -6.70 9.38
CA VAL A 57 1.97 -5.30 9.73
C VAL A 57 0.48 -5.11 10.06
N VAL A 58 -0.43 -5.72 9.29
CA VAL A 58 -1.87 -5.63 9.54
C VAL A 58 -2.25 -6.30 10.86
N VAL A 59 -1.68 -7.46 11.17
CA VAL A 59 -1.92 -8.16 12.45
C VAL A 59 -1.36 -7.37 13.62
N ALA A 60 -0.17 -6.77 13.50
CA ALA A 60 0.38 -5.91 14.54
C ALA A 60 -0.49 -4.66 14.77
N ALA A 61 -0.94 -4.02 13.68
CA ALA A 61 -1.82 -2.86 13.75
C ALA A 61 -3.20 -3.20 14.36
N SER A 62 -3.77 -4.36 14.01
CA SER A 62 -5.05 -4.80 14.57
C SER A 62 -4.94 -5.17 16.04
N ALA A 63 -3.83 -5.78 16.47
CA ALA A 63 -3.54 -6.02 17.89
C ALA A 63 -3.39 -4.72 18.67
N LEU A 64 -2.69 -3.72 18.12
CA LEU A 64 -2.54 -2.38 18.70
C LEU A 64 -3.92 -1.71 18.86
N GLN A 65 -4.76 -1.74 17.81
CA GLN A 65 -6.11 -1.19 17.84
C GLN A 65 -6.99 -1.93 18.87
N ALA A 66 -6.94 -3.27 18.91
CA ALA A 66 -7.71 -4.08 19.86
C ALA A 66 -7.31 -3.82 21.32
N ALA A 67 -6.03 -3.52 21.58
CA ALA A 67 -5.54 -3.12 22.89
C ALA A 67 -5.88 -1.66 23.28
N GLY A 68 -6.51 -0.88 22.39
CA GLY A 68 -6.81 0.54 22.60
C GLY A 68 -5.58 1.45 22.52
N GLY A 69 -4.42 0.94 22.08
CA GLY A 69 -3.18 1.71 22.00
C GLY A 69 -3.26 2.84 20.97
N MET A 70 -4.04 2.66 19.91
CA MET A 70 -4.18 3.66 18.86
C MET A 70 -4.89 4.91 19.38
N ASP A 71 -5.98 4.71 20.12
CA ASP A 71 -6.74 5.79 20.75
C ASP A 71 -5.90 6.55 21.79
N TYR A 72 -5.07 5.83 22.55
CA TYR A 72 -4.13 6.43 23.49
C TYR A 72 -3.12 7.35 22.79
N LEU A 73 -2.45 6.84 21.74
CA LEU A 73 -1.44 7.60 21.00
C LEU A 73 -2.05 8.84 20.32
N VAL A 74 -3.24 8.70 19.72
CA VAL A 74 -3.96 9.83 19.09
C VAL A 74 -4.35 10.88 20.13
N ARG A 75 -4.81 10.46 21.32
CA ARG A 75 -5.15 11.39 22.40
C ARG A 75 -3.93 12.14 22.92
N LEU A 76 -2.79 11.47 23.06
CA LEU A 76 -1.51 12.09 23.45
C LEU A 76 -1.06 13.11 22.40
N ALA A 77 -1.07 12.73 21.12
CA ALA A 77 -0.73 13.59 19.99
C ALA A 77 -1.61 14.85 19.96
N SER A 78 -2.94 14.67 20.09
CA SER A 78 -3.91 15.77 20.09
C SER A 78 -3.70 16.75 21.24
N ASN A 79 -3.43 16.24 22.45
CA ASN A 79 -3.13 17.08 23.61
C ASN A 79 -1.85 17.90 23.41
N PHE A 80 -0.81 17.32 22.81
CA PHE A 80 0.44 18.02 22.53
C PHE A 80 0.26 19.13 21.48
N MET A 81 -0.48 18.85 20.40
CA MET A 81 -0.79 19.85 19.38
C MET A 81 -1.65 21.00 19.93
N ARG A 82 -2.64 20.69 20.77
CA ARG A 82 -3.51 21.70 21.40
C ARG A 82 -2.76 22.63 22.36
N ARG A 83 -1.66 22.18 22.97
CA ARG A 83 -0.80 23.03 23.82
C ARG A 83 -0.01 24.07 23.01
N ASN A 84 0.31 23.79 21.75
CA ASN A 84 1.16 24.64 20.90
C ASN A 84 0.54 24.91 19.52
N PRO A 85 -0.66 25.52 19.46
CA PRO A 85 -1.43 25.64 18.20
C PRO A 85 -0.72 26.46 17.12
N LYS A 86 0.16 27.41 17.49
CA LYS A 86 0.96 28.20 16.55
C LYS A 86 1.95 27.38 15.72
N TYR A 87 2.35 26.19 16.19
CA TYR A 87 3.40 25.38 15.56
C TYR A 87 2.88 24.06 14.98
N ILE A 88 1.57 23.93 14.76
CA ILE A 88 0.94 22.69 14.25
C ILE A 88 1.58 22.20 12.94
N ASN A 89 1.95 23.10 12.02
CA ASN A 89 2.58 22.71 10.75
C ASN A 89 3.92 21.99 10.91
N ILE A 90 4.63 22.19 12.03
CA ILE A 90 5.89 21.52 12.34
C ILE A 90 5.63 20.32 13.26
N ILE A 91 4.76 20.50 14.25
CA ILE A 91 4.47 19.47 15.26
C ILE A 91 3.76 18.26 14.65
N ALA A 92 2.80 18.46 13.75
CA ALA A 92 2.02 17.37 13.18
C ALA A 92 2.90 16.39 12.38
N PRO A 93 3.76 16.82 11.43
CA PRO A 93 4.69 15.92 10.74
C PRO A 93 5.64 15.18 11.70
N ILE A 94 6.17 15.85 12.72
CA ILE A 94 7.08 15.23 13.70
C ILE A 94 6.37 14.12 14.48
N ILE A 95 5.15 14.37 14.95
CA ILE A 95 4.36 13.36 15.66
C ILE A 95 4.03 12.18 14.75
N THR A 96 3.62 12.43 13.51
CA THR A 96 3.33 11.35 12.55
C THR A 96 4.55 10.49 12.28
N TRP A 97 5.73 11.12 12.13
CA TRP A 97 6.99 10.39 11.98
C TRP A 97 7.33 9.56 13.23
N LEU A 98 7.16 10.15 14.42
CA LEU A 98 7.34 9.45 15.71
C LEU A 98 6.36 8.28 15.90
N MET A 99 5.13 8.36 15.40
CA MET A 99 4.18 7.25 15.45
C MET A 99 4.54 6.11 14.48
N THR A 100 5.42 6.37 13.51
CA THR A 100 5.84 5.38 12.51
C THR A 100 7.05 4.55 12.98
N ILE A 101 7.83 5.06 13.93
CA ILE A 101 9.05 4.43 14.49
C ILE A 101 8.71 3.72 15.80
#